data_AF-A0A1Y5LMT6-F1
#
_entry.id   AF-A0A1Y5LMT6-F1
#
_cell.length_a   1.000
_cell.length_b   1.000
_cell.length_c   1.000
_cell.angle_alpha   90.00
_cell.angle_beta   90.00
_cell.angle_gamma   90.00
#
_symmetry.space_group_name_H-M   'P 1'
#
loop_
_entity.id
_entity.type
_entity.pdbx_description
1 polymer ?
#
loop_
_entity_poly.entity_id
_entity_poly.type
_entity_poly.pdbx_seq_one_letter_code
_entity_poly.pdbx_strand_id
1 'polypeptide(L)'
;MVAAAAAPTAARRTPFSRLPIWIGQFSDLFLAIASLGSTLAFLNYASRLAQNLAGDGLLPAAVQKVDLRRGVPHIAIVAVAGVSLAWILVFSIARRNVFDMYSMTATLVIFLWVLPYIVIMLAAIVGTVRKREFRPILWIASGFGAVTMAWVLVDGVRNAAPGVSSTMIYVMAFIIVALIGVFRLSLRRHRTGQRPGGFASEEIGDVSLVEPDGVAR
;
A
#
# COMPACT_ATOMS: atom_id res chain seq x y z
N MET A 1 0.21 -8.97 -40.43
CA MET A 1 1.60 -8.85 -40.96
C MET A 1 1.68 -7.56 -41.77
N VAL A 2 2.83 -6.88 -41.71
CA VAL A 2 3.16 -5.56 -42.31
C VAL A 2 2.83 -4.33 -41.47
N ALA A 3 3.73 -4.01 -40.54
CA ALA A 3 4.07 -2.66 -40.09
C ALA A 3 5.45 -2.66 -39.37
N ALA A 4 6.46 -3.26 -40.00
CA ALA A 4 7.80 -3.46 -39.41
C ALA A 4 8.93 -2.71 -40.17
N ALA A 5 8.63 -1.61 -40.87
CA ALA A 5 9.56 -1.07 -41.88
C ALA A 5 9.89 0.43 -41.80
N ALA A 6 9.74 1.12 -40.65
CA ALA A 6 10.02 2.56 -40.61
C ALA A 6 10.67 3.09 -39.31
N ALA A 7 11.64 2.39 -38.72
CA ALA A 7 12.52 3.02 -37.74
C ALA A 7 13.98 2.50 -37.71
N PRO A 8 14.83 2.73 -38.75
CA PRO A 8 16.25 2.37 -38.65
C PRO A 8 17.22 3.55 -38.47
N THR A 9 16.79 4.83 -38.45
CA THR A 9 17.73 5.96 -38.59
C THR A 9 17.72 7.03 -37.50
N ALA A 10 16.72 7.09 -36.62
CA ALA A 10 16.70 8.07 -35.52
C ALA A 10 17.57 7.67 -34.30
N ALA A 11 17.95 6.41 -34.16
CA ALA A 11 18.66 5.89 -32.99
C ALA A 11 20.20 6.11 -33.02
N ARG A 12 20.75 6.75 -34.06
CA ARG A 12 22.22 6.80 -34.29
C ARG A 12 22.92 8.05 -33.73
N ARG A 13 22.25 8.89 -32.93
CA ARG A 13 22.81 10.17 -32.45
C ARG A 13 22.62 10.44 -30.94
N THR A 14 22.60 9.40 -30.11
CA THR A 14 22.81 9.59 -28.66
C THR A 14 24.24 9.16 -28.30
N PRO A 15 25.04 9.99 -27.61
CA PRO A 15 26.44 9.68 -27.24
C PRO A 15 26.62 8.42 -26.35
N PHE A 16 25.52 7.81 -25.90
CA PHE A 16 25.48 6.54 -25.16
C PHE A 16 25.61 5.29 -26.05
N SER A 17 25.64 5.41 -27.38
CA SER A 17 25.71 4.27 -28.31
C SER A 17 27.06 3.51 -28.33
N ARG A 18 27.95 3.77 -27.38
CA ARG A 18 29.23 3.07 -27.21
C ARG A 18 29.21 1.99 -26.12
N LEU A 19 28.12 1.86 -25.36
CA LEU A 19 28.01 0.80 -24.37
C LEU A 19 27.81 -0.56 -25.08
N PRO A 20 28.56 -1.61 -24.69
CA PRO A 20 28.33 -2.96 -25.19
C PRO A 20 26.89 -3.45 -24.99
N ILE A 21 26.33 -4.11 -26.00
CA ILE A 21 24.93 -4.62 -26.03
C ILE A 21 24.60 -5.49 -24.80
N TRP A 22 25.57 -6.26 -24.31
CA TRP A 22 25.38 -7.12 -23.16
C TRP A 22 25.00 -6.32 -21.89
N ILE A 23 25.51 -5.09 -21.71
CA ILE A 23 25.17 -4.25 -20.55
C ILE A 23 23.67 -3.92 -20.54
N GLY A 24 23.08 -3.66 -21.71
CA GLY A 24 21.64 -3.44 -21.85
C GLY A 24 20.84 -4.68 -21.43
N GLN A 25 21.21 -5.86 -21.95
CA GLN A 25 20.54 -7.12 -21.62
C GLN A 25 20.61 -7.46 -20.11
N PHE A 26 21.77 -7.26 -19.48
CA PHE A 26 21.92 -7.45 -18.05
C PHE A 26 21.08 -6.44 -17.24
N SER A 27 21.03 -5.18 -17.68
CA SER A 27 20.20 -4.16 -17.03
C SER A 27 18.72 -4.50 -17.12
N ASP A 28 18.25 -4.95 -18.29
CA ASP A 28 16.86 -5.38 -18.51
C ASP A 28 16.51 -6.59 -17.64
N LEU A 29 17.41 -7.57 -17.53
CA LEU A 29 17.22 -8.72 -16.66
C LEU A 29 17.11 -8.30 -15.18
N PHE A 30 17.97 -7.39 -14.74
CA PHE A 30 17.95 -6.90 -13.36
C PHE A 30 16.69 -6.10 -13.07
N LEU A 31 16.24 -5.26 -14.01
CA LEU A 31 14.97 -4.54 -13.92
C LEU A 31 13.77 -5.49 -13.87
N ALA A 32 13.79 -6.56 -14.65
CA ALA A 32 12.74 -7.58 -14.62
C ALA A 32 12.67 -8.28 -13.25
N ILE A 33 13.82 -8.72 -12.71
CA ILE A 33 13.88 -9.39 -11.40
C ILE A 33 13.47 -8.42 -10.28
N ALA A 34 13.97 -7.18 -10.31
CA ALA A 34 13.63 -6.16 -9.31
C ALA A 34 12.13 -5.83 -9.33
N SER A 35 11.53 -5.72 -10.52
CA SER A 35 10.09 -5.45 -10.67
C SER A 35 9.24 -6.61 -10.14
N LEU A 36 9.63 -7.86 -10.41
CA LEU A 36 8.96 -9.04 -9.87
C LEU A 36 9.08 -9.11 -8.34
N GLY A 37 10.28 -8.90 -7.81
CA GLY A 37 10.52 -8.87 -6.37
C GLY A 37 9.70 -7.80 -5.65
N SER A 38 9.66 -6.58 -6.21
CA SER A 38 8.84 -5.48 -5.68
C SER A 38 7.35 -5.84 -5.69
N THR A 39 6.85 -6.44 -6.77
CA THR A 39 5.44 -6.85 -6.88
C THR A 39 5.06 -7.86 -5.80
N LEU A 40 5.91 -8.86 -5.56
CA LEU A 40 5.68 -9.86 -4.52
C LEU A 40 5.73 -9.25 -3.11
N ALA A 41 6.66 -8.33 -2.87
CA ALA A 41 6.76 -7.62 -1.59
C ALA A 41 5.50 -6.80 -1.29
N PHE A 42 4.99 -6.06 -2.28
CA PHE A 42 3.75 -5.31 -2.14
C PHE A 42 2.54 -6.21 -1.94
N LEU A 43 2.47 -7.34 -2.65
CA LEU A 43 1.35 -8.28 -2.51
C LEU A 43 1.30 -8.87 -1.09
N ASN A 44 2.45 -9.28 -0.55
CA ASN A 44 2.54 -9.77 0.82
C ASN A 44 2.17 -8.68 1.84
N TYR A 45 2.73 -7.47 1.68
CA TYR A 45 2.41 -6.34 2.56
C TYR A 45 0.92 -5.99 2.55
N ALA A 46 0.31 -5.86 1.37
CA ALA A 46 -1.11 -5.55 1.22
C ALA A 46 -2.00 -6.63 1.87
N SER A 47 -1.61 -7.91 1.73
CA SER A 47 -2.34 -9.03 2.31
C SER A 47 -2.35 -8.98 3.85
N ARG A 48 -1.21 -8.66 4.47
CA ARG A 48 -1.08 -8.50 5.93
C ARG A 48 -1.82 -7.26 6.42
N LEU A 49 -1.74 -6.16 5.69
CA LEU A 49 -2.49 -4.95 6.02
C LEU A 49 -4.01 -5.22 5.99
N ALA A 50 -4.50 -5.92 4.97
CA ALA A 50 -5.90 -6.31 4.88
C ALA A 50 -6.34 -7.23 6.03
N GLN A 51 -5.48 -8.17 6.45
CA GLN A 51 -5.74 -9.00 7.63
C GLN A 51 -5.83 -8.17 8.91
N ASN A 52 -4.89 -7.24 9.14
CA ASN A 52 -4.90 -6.37 10.32
C ASN A 52 -6.17 -5.51 10.35
N LEU A 53 -6.52 -4.90 9.20
CA LEU A 53 -7.75 -4.12 9.07
C LEU A 53 -9.01 -4.97 9.29
N ALA A 54 -9.00 -6.24 8.89
CA ALA A 54 -10.11 -7.16 9.16
C ALA A 54 -10.18 -7.56 10.65
N GLY A 55 -9.03 -7.75 11.31
CA GLY A 55 -8.93 -7.96 12.75
C GLY A 55 -9.45 -6.78 13.57
N ASP A 56 -9.21 -5.55 13.09
CA ASP A 56 -9.77 -4.32 13.66
C ASP A 56 -11.27 -4.11 13.31
N GLY A 57 -11.89 -5.06 12.60
CA GLY A 57 -13.29 -5.02 12.17
C GLY A 57 -13.59 -4.07 11.01
N LEU A 58 -12.59 -3.42 10.41
CA LEU A 58 -12.82 -2.43 9.35
C LEU A 58 -13.28 -3.06 8.03
N LEU A 59 -12.95 -4.34 7.80
CA LEU A 59 -13.34 -5.13 6.65
C LEU A 59 -14.37 -6.22 7.03
N PRO A 60 -15.15 -6.73 6.06
CA PRO A 60 -16.08 -7.83 6.33
C PRO A 60 -15.34 -9.05 6.88
N ALA A 61 -15.93 -9.76 7.84
CA ALA A 61 -15.35 -10.96 8.46
C ALA A 61 -14.93 -12.04 7.45
N ALA A 62 -15.51 -12.04 6.25
CA ALA A 62 -15.09 -12.89 5.14
C ALA A 62 -13.63 -12.67 4.72
N VAL A 63 -13.11 -11.45 4.82
CA VAL A 63 -11.71 -11.12 4.50
C VAL A 63 -10.76 -11.60 5.61
N GLN A 64 -11.27 -11.77 6.84
CA GLN A 64 -10.52 -12.29 7.99
C GLN A 64 -10.33 -13.81 7.92
N LYS A 65 -11.11 -14.54 7.11
CA LYS A 65 -10.96 -16.00 6.96
C LYS A 65 -9.63 -16.33 6.30
N VAL A 66 -8.62 -16.55 7.14
CA VAL A 66 -7.37 -17.18 6.73
C VAL A 66 -7.65 -18.65 6.52
N ASP A 67 -7.24 -19.18 5.36
CA ASP A 67 -7.31 -20.61 5.11
C ASP A 67 -6.38 -21.32 6.10
N LEU A 68 -6.96 -22.06 7.06
CA LEU A 68 -6.28 -22.78 8.14
C LEU A 68 -5.15 -23.68 7.63
N ARG A 69 -5.23 -24.13 6.37
CA ARG A 69 -4.28 -25.09 5.81
C ARG A 69 -3.05 -24.44 5.15
N ARG A 70 -3.15 -23.19 4.71
CA ARG A 70 -2.08 -22.48 3.99
C ARG A 70 -1.60 -21.23 4.71
N GLY A 71 -2.36 -20.70 5.67
CA GLY A 71 -2.02 -19.45 6.36
C GLY A 71 -2.05 -18.22 5.44
N VAL A 72 -2.61 -18.34 4.23
CA VAL A 72 -2.60 -17.27 3.22
C VAL A 72 -4.02 -16.66 3.08
N PRO A 73 -4.18 -15.34 3.15
CA PRO A 73 -5.45 -14.64 2.92
C PRO A 73 -5.73 -14.54 1.42
N HIS A 74 -6.14 -15.66 0.82
CA HIS A 74 -6.42 -15.76 -0.62
C HIS A 74 -7.44 -14.73 -1.12
N ILE A 75 -8.47 -14.41 -0.34
CA ILE A 75 -9.49 -13.41 -0.72
C ILE A 75 -8.89 -12.01 -0.87
N ALA A 76 -7.99 -11.60 0.04
CA ALA A 76 -7.34 -10.30 -0.03
C ALA A 76 -6.42 -10.21 -1.27
N ILE A 77 -5.68 -11.28 -1.56
CA ILE A 77 -4.83 -11.36 -2.75
C ILE A 77 -5.66 -11.26 -4.03
N VAL A 78 -6.76 -12.02 -4.12
CA VAL A 78 -7.65 -11.99 -5.30
C VAL A 78 -8.31 -10.61 -5.46
N ALA A 79 -8.71 -9.96 -4.36
CA ALA A 79 -9.27 -8.61 -4.42
C ALA A 79 -8.24 -7.59 -4.94
N VAL A 80 -7.01 -7.60 -4.42
CA VAL A 80 -5.92 -6.71 -4.87
C VAL A 80 -5.56 -6.97 -6.34
N ALA A 81 -5.48 -8.25 -6.74
CA ALA A 81 -5.22 -8.64 -8.12
C ALA A 81 -6.37 -8.20 -9.04
N GLY A 82 -7.62 -8.36 -8.61
CA GLY A 82 -8.80 -7.94 -9.35
C GLY A 82 -8.87 -6.42 -9.55
N VAL A 83 -8.56 -5.63 -8.52
CA VAL A 83 -8.49 -4.16 -8.62
C VAL A 83 -7.36 -3.74 -9.56
N SER A 84 -6.18 -4.36 -9.44
CA SER A 84 -5.05 -4.09 -10.34
C SER A 84 -5.38 -4.41 -11.79
N LEU A 85 -6.05 -5.55 -12.04
CA LEU A 85 -6.47 -5.96 -13.37
C LEU A 85 -7.53 -5.01 -13.95
N ALA A 86 -8.52 -4.63 -13.14
CA ALA A 86 -9.55 -3.67 -13.54
C ALA A 86 -8.92 -2.33 -13.92
N TRP A 87 -7.93 -1.86 -13.16
CA TRP A 87 -7.18 -0.64 -13.49
C TRP A 87 -6.50 -0.75 -14.86
N ILE A 88 -5.75 -1.84 -15.10
CA ILE A 88 -5.10 -2.09 -16.40
C ILE A 88 -6.13 -2.10 -17.54
N LEU A 89 -7.24 -2.81 -17.38
CA LEU A 89 -8.30 -2.92 -18.39
C LEU A 89 -8.94 -1.57 -18.73
N VAL A 90 -9.26 -0.74 -17.74
CA VAL A 90 -9.85 0.59 -17.95
C VAL A 90 -8.95 1.43 -18.85
N PHE A 91 -7.65 1.43 -18.60
CA PHE A 91 -6.71 2.19 -19.40
C PHE A 91 -6.38 1.57 -20.76
N SER A 92 -6.37 0.23 -20.86
CA SER A 92 -6.25 -0.46 -22.15
C SER A 92 -7.41 -0.12 -23.08
N ILE A 93 -8.64 -0.05 -22.56
CA ILE A 93 -9.84 0.33 -23.34
C ILE A 93 -9.77 1.80 -23.75
N ALA A 94 -9.23 2.67 -22.89
CA ALA A 94 -9.06 4.10 -23.17
C ALA A 94 -7.98 4.41 -24.25
N ARG A 95 -7.31 3.39 -24.81
CA ARG A 95 -6.26 3.49 -25.85
C ARG A 95 -5.16 4.52 -25.54
N ARG A 96 -4.82 4.68 -24.26
CA ARG A 96 -3.73 5.58 -23.87
C ARG A 96 -2.36 4.93 -24.09
N ASN A 97 -1.35 5.76 -24.31
CA ASN A 97 0.03 5.29 -24.41
C ASN A 97 0.46 4.68 -23.06
N VAL A 98 1.29 3.63 -23.10
CA VAL A 98 1.82 2.97 -21.91
C VAL A 98 2.58 3.96 -21.03
N PHE A 99 3.30 4.91 -21.64
CA PHE A 99 4.01 5.96 -20.91
C PHE A 99 3.08 6.88 -20.11
N ASP A 100 1.93 7.23 -20.70
CA ASP A 100 0.91 8.04 -20.04
C ASP A 100 0.29 7.29 -18.86
N MET A 101 -0.03 6.00 -19.04
CA MET A 101 -0.54 5.13 -17.99
C MET A 101 0.43 5.01 -16.82
N TYR A 102 1.72 4.80 -17.11
CA TYR A 102 2.77 4.73 -16.10
C TYR A 102 2.90 6.04 -15.35
N SER A 103 2.99 7.17 -16.06
CA SER A 103 3.13 8.49 -15.44
C SER A 103 1.94 8.80 -14.51
N MET A 104 0.71 8.56 -14.96
CA MET A 104 -0.49 8.77 -14.14
C MET A 104 -0.51 7.87 -12.90
N THR A 105 -0.20 6.59 -13.08
CA THR A 105 -0.21 5.63 -11.97
C THR A 105 0.88 5.96 -10.96
N ALA A 106 2.09 6.29 -11.41
CA ALA A 106 3.19 6.69 -10.54
C ALA A 106 2.83 7.95 -9.73
N THR A 107 2.27 8.97 -10.38
CA THR A 107 1.82 10.18 -9.70
C THR A 107 0.72 9.89 -8.67
N LEU A 108 -0.28 9.06 -9.03
CA LEU A 108 -1.35 8.68 -8.12
C LEU A 108 -0.84 7.90 -6.90
N VAL A 109 0.10 6.97 -7.12
CA VAL A 109 0.72 6.18 -6.05
C VAL A 109 1.48 7.08 -5.09
N ILE A 110 2.28 8.03 -5.60
CA ILE A 110 3.00 9.00 -4.76
C ILE A 110 2.01 9.78 -3.89
N PHE A 111 0.98 10.36 -4.50
CA PHE A 111 -0.03 11.13 -3.78
C PHE A 111 -0.74 10.30 -2.70
N LEU A 112 -1.10 9.05 -3.01
CA LEU A 112 -1.76 8.17 -2.05
C LEU A 112 -0.83 7.74 -0.90
N TRP A 113 0.48 7.62 -1.15
CA TRP A 113 1.50 7.23 -0.17
C TRP A 113 1.91 8.35 0.79
N VAL A 114 1.81 9.61 0.35
CA VAL A 114 2.15 10.75 1.21
C VAL A 114 1.25 10.81 2.45
N LEU A 115 -0.03 10.46 2.32
CA LEU A 115 -0.96 10.44 3.45
C LEU A 115 -0.57 9.47 4.57
N PRO A 116 -0.32 8.17 4.31
CA PRO A 116 0.25 7.25 5.28
C PRO A 116 1.51 7.79 5.95
N TYR A 117 2.42 8.42 5.20
CA TYR A 117 3.63 8.97 5.80
C TYR A 117 3.34 10.09 6.79
N ILE A 118 2.44 11.02 6.44
CA ILE A 118 2.03 12.09 7.37
C ILE A 118 1.40 11.48 8.62
N VAL A 119 0.52 10.49 8.46
CA VAL A 119 -0.13 9.79 9.59
C VAL A 119 0.90 9.09 10.46
N ILE A 120 1.87 8.38 9.89
CA ILE A 120 2.93 7.68 10.62
C ILE A 120 3.80 8.67 11.40
N MET A 121 4.19 9.80 10.79
CA MET A 121 4.98 10.83 11.46
C MET A 121 4.22 11.46 12.63
N LEU A 122 2.94 11.76 12.44
CA LEU A 122 2.08 12.27 13.51
C LEU A 122 1.87 11.21 14.61
N ALA A 123 1.69 9.95 14.24
CA ALA A 123 1.54 8.84 15.18
C ALA A 123 2.82 8.64 16.02
N ALA A 124 4.01 8.83 15.46
CA ALA A 124 5.27 8.78 16.20
C ALA A 124 5.36 9.89 17.27
N ILE A 125 4.95 11.11 16.92
CA ILE A 125 4.89 12.24 17.86
C ILE A 125 3.85 11.96 18.96
N VAL A 126 2.62 11.61 18.58
CA VAL A 126 1.55 11.32 19.54
C VAL A 126 1.91 10.15 20.45
N GLY A 127 2.53 9.10 19.91
CA GLY A 127 2.94 7.92 20.66
C GLY A 127 4.01 8.23 21.71
N THR A 128 5.00 9.05 21.37
CA THR A 128 6.06 9.45 22.32
C THR A 128 5.56 10.41 23.39
N VAL A 129 4.70 11.36 23.03
CA VAL A 129 4.02 12.25 24.00
C VAL A 129 3.20 11.42 25.00
N ARG A 130 2.43 10.43 24.52
CA ARG A 130 1.61 9.55 25.39
C ARG A 130 2.45 8.71 26.34
N LYS A 131 3.61 8.22 25.89
CA LYS A 131 4.54 7.43 26.72
C LYS A 131 5.41 8.27 27.64
N ARG A 132 5.32 9.60 27.58
CA ARG A 132 6.18 10.55 28.32
C ARG A 132 7.68 10.32 28.08
N GLU A 133 8.05 9.75 26.94
CA GLU A 133 9.43 9.56 26.54
C GLU A 133 9.95 10.82 25.84
N PHE A 134 10.85 11.56 26.49
CA PHE A 134 11.38 12.81 25.94
C PHE A 134 12.48 12.52 24.91
N ARG A 135 12.08 12.38 23.65
CA ARG A 135 12.99 12.15 22.51
C ARG A 135 12.90 13.33 21.52
N PRO A 136 13.47 14.49 21.85
CA PRO A 136 13.26 15.73 21.09
C PRO A 136 13.76 15.65 19.64
N ILE A 137 14.84 14.92 19.38
CA ILE A 137 15.36 14.69 18.02
C ILE A 137 14.30 14.00 17.15
N LEU A 138 13.59 13.02 17.70
CA LEU A 138 12.54 12.30 16.97
C LEU A 138 11.37 13.24 16.64
N TRP A 139 11.01 14.14 17.56
CA TRP A 139 9.90 15.08 17.33
C TRP A 139 10.23 16.08 16.23
N ILE A 140 11.45 16.63 16.25
CA ILE A 140 11.91 17.56 15.22
C ILE A 140 11.99 16.84 13.87
N ALA A 141 12.59 15.64 13.82
CA ALA A 141 12.70 14.86 12.59
C ALA A 141 11.34 14.47 12.01
N SER A 142 10.42 13.96 12.84
CA SER A 142 9.06 13.61 12.41
C SER A 142 8.24 14.84 12.00
N GLY A 143 8.36 15.94 12.74
CA GLY A 143 7.69 17.20 12.41
C GLY A 143 8.16 17.76 11.07
N PHE A 144 9.48 17.82 10.88
CA PHE A 144 10.08 18.26 9.61
C PHE A 144 9.68 17.36 8.44
N GLY A 145 9.68 16.04 8.64
CA GLY A 145 9.21 15.07 7.64
C GLY A 145 7.73 15.27 7.28
N ALA A 146 6.86 15.45 8.27
CA ALA A 146 5.43 15.71 8.04
C ALA A 146 5.19 17.03 7.28
N VAL A 147 5.91 18.10 7.65
CA VAL A 147 5.82 19.41 6.97
C VAL A 147 6.31 19.30 5.53
N THR A 148 7.44 18.64 5.29
CA THR A 148 8.00 18.44 3.94
C THR A 148 7.03 17.65 3.06
N MET A 149 6.46 16.57 3.60
CA MET A 149 5.46 15.75 2.89
C MET A 149 4.18 16.55 2.57
N ALA A 150 3.69 17.34 3.53
CA ALA A 150 2.55 18.23 3.30
C ALA A 150 2.86 19.30 2.26
N TRP A 151 4.08 19.85 2.26
CA TRP A 151 4.53 20.80 1.27
C TRP A 151 4.51 20.22 -0.14
N VAL A 152 5.02 18.99 -0.32
CA VAL A 152 4.98 18.28 -1.61
C VAL A 152 3.54 18.12 -2.13
N LEU A 153 2.55 17.87 -1.25
CA LEU A 153 1.15 17.82 -1.67
C LEU A 153 0.65 19.19 -2.14
N VAL A 154 0.95 20.25 -1.38
CA VAL A 154 0.53 21.60 -1.73
C VAL A 154 1.16 22.05 -3.04
N ASP A 155 2.46 21.78 -3.22
CA ASP A 155 3.19 22.09 -4.44
C ASP A 155 2.66 21.29 -5.64
N GLY A 156 2.43 19.98 -5.46
CA GLY A 156 1.85 19.13 -6.49
C GLY A 156 0.45 19.56 -6.91
N VAL A 157 -0.34 20.13 -6.00
CA VAL A 157 -1.68 20.69 -6.32
C VAL A 157 -1.58 22.03 -7.02
N ARG A 158 -0.65 22.92 -6.60
CA ARG A 158 -0.50 24.26 -7.17
C ARG A 158 0.17 24.25 -8.54
N ASN A 159 1.22 23.45 -8.70
CA ASN A 159 2.05 23.36 -9.89
C ASN A 159 1.67 22.18 -10.78
N ALA A 160 0.41 21.74 -10.72
CA ALA A 160 -0.09 20.66 -11.55
C ALA A 160 0.06 21.05 -13.03
N ALA A 161 1.00 20.40 -13.74
CA ALA A 161 1.24 20.67 -15.14
C ALA A 161 -0.08 20.54 -15.95
N PRO A 162 -0.37 21.49 -16.86
CA PRO A 162 -1.58 21.44 -17.66
C PRO A 162 -1.57 20.17 -18.52
N GLY A 163 -2.63 19.36 -18.37
CA GLY A 163 -2.73 18.04 -18.99
C GLY A 163 -3.35 17.01 -18.05
N VAL A 164 -3.12 15.73 -18.33
CA VAL A 164 -3.75 14.63 -17.60
C VAL A 164 -3.33 14.55 -16.12
N SER A 165 -2.19 15.13 -15.75
CA SER A 165 -1.78 15.23 -14.35
C SER A 165 -2.78 16.01 -13.49
N SER A 166 -3.47 17.02 -14.04
CA SER A 166 -4.48 17.77 -13.28
C SER A 166 -5.69 16.91 -12.89
N THR A 167 -6.11 15.99 -13.77
CA THR A 167 -7.24 15.08 -13.51
C THR A 167 -6.92 14.12 -12.37
N MET A 168 -5.65 13.70 -12.23
CA MET A 168 -5.24 12.76 -11.19
C MET A 168 -5.37 13.33 -9.77
N ILE A 169 -5.26 14.65 -9.59
CA ILE A 169 -5.48 15.30 -8.28
C ILE A 169 -6.95 15.14 -7.84
N TYR A 170 -7.89 15.28 -8.78
CA TYR A 170 -9.31 15.07 -8.47
C TYR A 170 -9.62 13.60 -8.18
N VAL A 171 -8.99 12.67 -8.91
CA VAL A 171 -9.09 11.23 -8.64
C VAL A 171 -8.55 10.90 -7.24
N MET A 172 -7.42 11.48 -6.85
CA MET A 172 -6.87 11.35 -5.50
C MET A 172 -7.87 11.87 -4.46
N ALA A 173 -8.37 13.10 -4.62
CA ALA A 173 -9.34 13.68 -3.70
C ALA A 173 -10.59 12.80 -3.55
N PHE A 174 -11.09 12.28 -4.67
CA PHE A 174 -12.21 11.34 -4.69
C PHE A 174 -11.90 10.05 -3.91
N ILE A 175 -10.73 9.43 -4.13
CA ILE A 175 -10.30 8.23 -3.40
C ILE A 175 -10.20 8.50 -1.91
N ILE A 176 -9.63 9.64 -1.51
CA ILE A 176 -9.50 10.03 -0.10
C ILE A 176 -10.88 10.18 0.55
N VAL A 177 -11.79 10.91 -0.10
CA VAL A 177 -13.15 11.10 0.40
C VAL A 177 -13.89 9.76 0.49
N ALA A 178 -13.74 8.90 -0.52
CA ALA A 178 -14.31 7.57 -0.52
C ALA A 178 -13.77 6.71 0.64
N LEU A 179 -12.45 6.72 0.86
CA LEU A 179 -11.81 6.00 1.97
C LEU A 179 -12.29 6.50 3.33
N ILE A 180 -12.35 7.83 3.52
CA ILE A 180 -12.89 8.43 4.75
C ILE A 180 -14.36 8.06 4.94
N GLY A 181 -15.15 8.08 3.86
CA GLY A 181 -16.56 7.69 3.87
C GLY A 181 -16.76 6.24 4.28
N VAL A 182 -16.01 5.32 3.66
CA VAL A 182 -16.02 3.88 4.01
C VAL A 182 -15.58 3.68 5.45
N PHE A 183 -14.52 4.36 5.90
CA PHE A 183 -14.03 4.26 7.27
C PHE A 183 -15.08 4.76 8.29
N ARG A 184 -15.73 5.90 8.02
CA ARG A 184 -16.82 6.45 8.84
C ARG A 184 -18.04 5.53 8.87
N LEU A 185 -18.43 4.97 7.73
CA LEU A 185 -19.54 4.01 7.61
C LEU A 185 -19.25 2.72 8.37
N SER A 186 -18.02 2.23 8.27
CA SER A 186 -17.55 1.04 8.99
C SER A 186 -17.58 1.27 10.51
N LEU A 187 -17.04 2.40 10.99
CA LEU A 187 -17.10 2.79 12.41
C LEU A 187 -18.54 2.93 12.94
N ARG A 188 -19.48 3.41 12.10
CA ARG A 188 -20.90 3.51 12.48
C ARG A 188 -21.57 2.16 12.64
N ARG A 189 -21.25 1.17 11.78
CA ARG A 189 -21.82 -0.19 11.87
C ARG A 189 -21.40 -0.89 13.17
N HIS A 190 -20.21 -0.62 13.69
CA HIS A 190 -19.71 -1.23 14.93
C HIS A 190 -20.37 -0.72 16.20
N ARG A 191 -20.74 0.56 16.26
CA ARG A 191 -21.48 1.10 17.42
C ARG A 191 -22.86 0.47 17.61
N THR A 192 -23.46 -0.07 16.56
CA THR A 192 -24.79 -0.69 16.61
C THR A 192 -24.73 -2.20 16.88
N GLY A 193 -23.56 -2.84 16.70
CA GLY A 193 -23.38 -4.29 16.86
C GLY A 193 -22.82 -4.75 18.22
N GLN A 194 -22.20 -3.86 19.00
CA GLN A 194 -21.83 -4.16 20.39
C GLN A 194 -23.08 -4.11 21.28
N ARG A 195 -23.82 -5.22 21.30
CA ARG A 195 -24.56 -5.58 22.52
C ARG A 195 -23.52 -5.71 23.64
N PRO A 196 -23.68 -5.02 24.78
CA PRO A 196 -22.91 -5.29 25.99
C PRO A 196 -23.37 -6.64 26.55
N GLY A 197 -22.97 -7.72 25.88
CA GLY A 197 -23.28 -9.09 26.24
C GLY A 197 -22.08 -9.69 26.96
N GLY A 198 -22.13 -9.60 28.28
CA GLY A 198 -21.48 -10.49 29.24
C GLY A 198 -20.11 -11.04 28.85
N PHE A 199 -19.07 -10.47 29.45
CA PHE A 199 -17.99 -11.29 29.98
C PHE A 199 -18.60 -12.21 31.06
N ALA A 200 -19.29 -13.28 30.64
CA ALA A 200 -19.12 -14.54 31.33
C ALA A 200 -17.60 -14.77 31.28
N SER A 201 -16.83 -14.63 32.36
CA SER A 201 -16.96 -15.42 33.59
C SER A 201 -17.14 -16.91 33.28
N GLU A 202 -16.70 -17.35 32.10
CA GLU A 202 -16.52 -18.75 31.76
C GLU A 202 -15.17 -19.13 32.33
N GLU A 203 -15.24 -19.63 33.56
CA GLU A 203 -14.40 -20.72 34.07
C GLU A 203 -12.95 -20.72 33.55
N ILE A 204 -12.11 -19.97 34.26
CA ILE A 204 -10.76 -20.49 34.57
C ILE A 204 -10.97 -21.62 35.58
N GLY A 205 -11.53 -22.72 35.08
CA GLY A 205 -11.49 -24.02 35.74
C GLY A 205 -10.07 -24.53 35.63
N ASP A 206 -9.44 -24.72 36.79
CA ASP A 206 -8.42 -25.71 37.07
C ASP A 206 -7.50 -26.07 35.89
N VAL A 207 -6.53 -25.19 35.61
CA VAL A 207 -5.21 -25.68 35.19
C VAL A 207 -4.54 -26.19 36.46
N SER A 208 -4.94 -27.40 36.87
CA SER A 208 -4.21 -28.21 37.81
C SER A 208 -2.75 -28.26 37.37
N LEU A 209 -1.89 -27.76 38.24
CA LEU A 209 -0.44 -27.88 38.18
C LEU A 209 -0.11 -29.36 37.95
N VAL A 210 0.29 -29.71 36.73
CA VAL A 210 0.97 -30.97 36.47
C VAL A 210 2.35 -30.82 37.10
N GLU A 211 2.44 -31.29 38.33
CA GLU A 211 3.66 -31.49 39.09
C GLU A 211 4.57 -32.45 38.30
N PRO A 212 5.79 -32.03 37.91
CA PRO A 212 6.73 -32.92 37.25
C PRO A 212 7.38 -33.81 38.30
N ASP A 213 6.64 -34.83 38.73
CA ASP A 213 7.21 -35.92 39.52
C ASP A 213 8.19 -36.72 38.64
N GLY A 214 9.45 -36.69 39.07
CA GLY A 214 10.27 -37.88 39.05
C GLY A 214 11.05 -38.17 37.77
N VAL A 215 12.27 -37.65 37.70
CA VAL A 215 13.42 -38.50 37.36
C VAL A 215 14.53 -38.23 38.37
N ALA A 216 14.57 -39.13 39.35
CA ALA A 216 15.68 -39.30 40.26
C ALA A 216 16.77 -40.16 39.58
N ARG A 217 18.03 -39.72 39.77
CA ARG A 217 19.29 -40.46 39.73
C ARG A 217 19.77 -41.03 38.39
#